data_AF-A0A9D1PE41-F1
#
_entry.id   AF-A0A9D1PE41-F1
#
_cell.length_a   1.000
_cell.length_b   1.000
_cell.length_c   1.000
_cell.angle_alpha   90.00
_cell.angle_beta   90.00
_cell.angle_gamma   90.00
#
_symmetry.space_group_name_H-M   'P 1'
#
loop_
_entity.id
_entity.type
_entity.pdbx_description
1 polymer ?
#
loop_
_entity_poly.entity_id
_entity_poly.type
_entity_poly.pdbx_seq_one_letter_code
_entity_poly.pdbx_strand_id
1 'polypeptide(L)'
;MGYFSELDINNACYEDHSYPSPEMELRWRIEDLRSRLDEITNGEYGITAHYFMGCQFSKDDLAFTPPEYFSRVSDILDAIAIAEEELAMSDCEEPENAIKDTSIEIGIEEIPGQLTIWDIPIDDLIDCPEERMEAAA
;
A
#
# COMPACT_ATOMS: atom_id res chain seq x y z
N MET A 1 34.86 -6.66 12.33
CA MET A 1 33.64 -7.41 12.67
C MET A 1 32.64 -7.11 11.58
N GLY A 2 32.64 -7.93 10.52
CA GLY A 2 31.73 -7.76 9.40
C GLY A 2 30.41 -8.45 9.75
N TYR A 3 29.31 -7.72 9.62
CA TYR A 3 27.97 -8.29 9.70
C TYR A 3 27.70 -8.94 8.35
N PHE A 4 27.84 -10.26 8.28
CA PHE A 4 27.24 -11.03 7.19
C PHE A 4 25.77 -11.18 7.56
N SER A 5 24.88 -10.54 6.78
CA SER A 5 23.45 -10.84 6.86
C SER A 5 23.27 -12.27 6.37
N GLU A 6 22.88 -13.15 7.28
CA GLU A 6 22.38 -14.50 6.98
C GLU A 6 21.03 -14.34 6.26
N LEU A 7 21.07 -14.05 4.96
CA LEU A 7 19.92 -14.20 4.09
C LEU A 7 19.76 -15.71 3.82
N ASP A 8 19.10 -16.40 4.75
CA ASP A 8 18.72 -17.80 4.56
C ASP A 8 17.63 -17.88 3.49
N ILE A 9 18.07 -18.11 2.26
CA ILE A 9 17.26 -18.33 1.06
C ILE A 9 16.41 -19.62 1.16
N ASN A 10 16.60 -20.45 2.19
CA ASN A 10 15.81 -21.67 2.42
C ASN A 10 14.62 -21.47 3.36
N ASN A 11 14.31 -20.23 3.77
CA ASN A 11 13.08 -19.99 4.51
C ASN A 11 11.87 -20.16 3.59
N ALA A 12 11.32 -21.38 3.56
CA ALA A 12 10.11 -21.75 2.83
C ALA A 12 8.84 -21.01 3.29
N CYS A 13 8.96 -20.14 4.29
CA CYS A 13 7.92 -19.23 4.76
C CYS A 13 8.34 -17.79 4.47
N TYR A 14 8.29 -17.38 3.21
CA TYR A 14 8.36 -15.97 2.85
C TYR A 14 7.03 -15.33 3.28
N GLU A 15 7.01 -14.65 4.42
CA GLU A 15 5.86 -13.84 4.80
C GLU A 15 5.69 -12.75 3.75
N ASP A 16 4.51 -12.71 3.12
CA ASP A 16 4.21 -11.70 2.12
C ASP A 16 4.09 -10.35 2.83
N HIS A 17 5.16 -9.57 2.76
CA HIS A 17 5.21 -8.19 3.25
C HIS A 17 4.71 -7.20 2.19
N SER A 18 3.99 -7.66 1.17
CA SER A 18 3.34 -6.78 0.21
C SER A 18 2.36 -5.84 0.91
N TYR A 19 2.26 -4.63 0.37
CA TYR A 19 1.23 -3.70 0.79
C TYR A 19 -0.16 -4.28 0.53
N PRO A 20 -1.14 -4.00 1.40
CA PRO A 20 -2.52 -4.39 1.15
C PRO A 20 -3.00 -3.85 -0.21
N SER A 21 -3.93 -4.57 -0.84
CA SER A 21 -4.56 -4.06 -2.05
C SER A 21 -5.32 -2.76 -1.74
N PRO A 22 -5.46 -1.84 -2.72
CA PRO A 22 -6.21 -0.59 -2.51
C PRO A 22 -7.63 -0.83 -1.99
N GLU A 23 -8.32 -1.87 -2.47
CA GLU A 23 -9.64 -2.27 -1.97
C GLU A 23 -9.60 -2.71 -0.50
N MET A 24 -8.55 -3.41 -0.08
CA MET A 24 -8.39 -3.84 1.31
C MET A 24 -8.15 -2.63 2.21
N GLU A 25 -7.35 -1.66 1.76
CA GLU A 25 -7.15 -0.41 2.48
C GLU A 25 -8.47 0.34 2.69
N LEU A 26 -9.33 0.43 1.66
CA LEU A 26 -10.65 1.02 1.77
C LEU A 26 -11.56 0.27 2.76
N ARG A 27 -11.49 -1.07 2.80
CA ARG A 27 -12.26 -1.87 3.77
C ARG A 27 -11.81 -1.62 5.21
N TRP A 28 -10.51 -1.59 5.45
CA TRP A 28 -9.94 -1.27 6.76
C TRP A 28 -10.31 0.15 7.19
N ARG A 29 -10.22 1.11 6.26
CA ARG A 29 -10.65 2.49 6.48
C ARG A 29 -12.10 2.57 6.94
N ILE A 30 -13.02 1.84 6.31
CA ILE A 30 -14.43 1.79 6.69
C ILE A 30 -14.61 1.18 8.08
N GLU A 31 -13.88 0.11 8.40
CA GLU A 31 -13.92 -0.52 9.72
C GLU A 31 -13.46 0.43 10.83
N ASP A 32 -12.33 1.10 10.63
CA ASP A 32 -11.80 2.09 11.56
C ASP A 32 -12.78 3.26 11.76
N LEU A 33 -13.38 3.77 10.68
CA LEU A 33 -14.39 4.83 10.76
C LEU A 33 -15.64 4.38 11.53
N ARG A 34 -16.07 3.12 11.38
CA ARG A 34 -17.19 2.55 12.14
C ARG A 34 -16.86 2.38 13.62
N SER A 35 -15.65 1.93 13.95
CA SER A 35 -15.17 1.91 15.34
C SER A 35 -15.18 3.32 15.94
N ARG A 36 -14.67 4.29 15.18
CA ARG A 36 -14.64 5.69 15.59
C ARG A 36 -16.04 6.28 15.80
N LEU A 37 -17.01 5.90 14.97
CA LEU A 37 -18.39 6.29 15.14
C LEU A 37 -18.94 5.79 16.48
N ASP A 38 -18.69 4.52 16.82
CA ASP A 38 -19.12 3.93 18.09
C ASP A 38 -18.50 4.66 19.30
N GLU A 39 -17.20 4.92 19.27
CA GLU A 39 -16.48 5.70 20.29
C GLU A 39 -17.13 7.07 20.52
N ILE A 40 -17.42 7.82 19.44
CA ILE A 40 -18.05 9.14 19.55
C ILE A 40 -19.47 9.04 20.11
N THR A 41 -20.25 8.04 19.71
CA THR A 41 -21.59 7.82 20.26
C THR A 41 -21.56 7.44 21.74
N ASN A 42 -20.49 6.77 22.18
CA ASN A 42 -20.22 6.44 23.58
C ASN A 42 -19.60 7.62 24.37
N GLY A 43 -19.27 8.73 23.70
CA GLY A 43 -18.69 9.93 24.31
C GLY A 43 -17.17 9.90 24.46
N GLU A 44 -16.49 8.95 23.81
CA GLU A 44 -15.03 8.74 23.86
C GLU A 44 -14.33 9.46 22.70
N TYR A 45 -14.11 10.76 22.85
CA TYR A 45 -13.54 11.57 21.77
C TYR A 45 -12.01 11.45 21.66
N GLY A 46 -11.29 11.12 22.73
CA GLY A 46 -9.83 11.21 22.75
C GLY A 46 -9.32 12.65 22.66
N ILE A 47 -8.01 12.84 22.84
CA ILE A 47 -7.38 14.18 22.92
C ILE A 47 -7.33 14.83 21.53
N THR A 48 -7.02 14.04 20.49
CA THR A 48 -6.86 14.53 19.11
C THR A 48 -8.16 15.12 18.58
N ALA A 49 -9.25 14.37 18.56
CA ALA A 49 -10.53 14.90 18.07
C ALA A 49 -11.05 16.07 18.90
N HIS A 50 -10.74 16.14 20.21
CA HIS A 50 -11.10 17.30 21.02
C HIS A 50 -10.38 18.57 20.55
N TYR A 51 -9.12 18.47 20.11
CA TYR A 51 -8.38 19.61 19.56
C TYR A 51 -8.98 20.09 18.22
N PHE A 52 -9.47 19.17 17.40
CA PHE A 52 -10.11 19.45 16.11
C PHE A 52 -11.62 19.71 16.22
N MET A 53 -12.14 19.84 17.43
CA MET A 53 -13.55 20.09 17.68
C MET A 53 -13.94 21.50 17.18
N GLY A 54 -14.49 21.56 15.97
CA GLY A 54 -14.85 22.82 15.29
C GLY A 54 -14.18 23.01 13.93
N CYS A 55 -13.23 22.15 13.55
CA CYS A 55 -12.73 22.09 12.18
C CYS A 55 -13.84 21.64 11.22
N GLN A 56 -13.79 22.17 10.01
CA GLN A 56 -14.60 21.70 8.88
C GLN A 56 -13.67 21.01 7.91
N PHE A 57 -13.99 19.78 7.55
CA PHE A 57 -13.24 19.01 6.57
C PHE A 57 -13.81 19.27 5.17
N SER A 58 -12.94 19.44 4.18
CA SER A 58 -13.36 19.40 2.78
C SER A 58 -13.61 17.96 2.33
N LYS A 59 -14.24 17.76 1.17
CA LYS A 59 -14.50 16.41 0.63
C LYS A 59 -13.20 15.61 0.50
N ASP A 60 -12.14 16.24 0.01
CA ASP A 60 -10.83 15.59 -0.16
C ASP A 60 -10.20 15.27 1.20
N ASP A 61 -10.37 16.14 2.20
CA ASP A 61 -9.88 15.85 3.55
C ASP A 61 -10.61 14.66 4.18
N LEU A 62 -11.92 14.54 3.99
CA LEU A 62 -12.72 13.42 4.55
C LEU A 62 -12.22 12.05 4.08
N ALA A 63 -11.77 11.95 2.83
CA ALA A 63 -11.27 10.70 2.27
C ALA A 63 -10.02 10.19 3.03
N PHE A 64 -9.05 11.09 3.26
CA PHE A 64 -7.71 10.73 3.74
C PHE A 64 -7.46 11.01 5.23
N THR A 65 -8.33 11.78 5.89
CA THR A 65 -8.12 12.17 7.30
C THR A 65 -8.18 10.95 8.22
N PRO A 66 -7.19 10.74 9.11
CA PRO A 66 -7.20 9.62 10.03
C PRO A 66 -8.42 9.64 10.99
N PRO A 67 -8.96 8.49 11.38
CA PRO A 67 -10.16 8.39 12.22
C PRO A 67 -10.11 9.23 13.52
N GLU A 68 -8.95 9.36 14.13
CA GLU A 68 -8.75 10.01 15.43
C GLU A 68 -8.95 11.53 15.39
N TYR A 69 -8.99 12.12 14.20
CA TYR A 69 -9.22 13.56 14.00
C TYR A 69 -10.70 13.90 13.91
N PHE A 70 -11.57 12.92 13.62
CA PHE A 70 -12.99 13.18 13.55
C PHE A 70 -13.56 13.39 14.95
N SER A 71 -14.26 14.52 15.10
CA SER A 71 -15.00 14.88 16.31
C SER A 71 -16.51 14.92 16.08
N ARG A 72 -16.97 14.79 14.83
CA ARG A 72 -18.37 14.93 14.46
C ARG A 72 -18.86 13.67 13.77
N VAL A 73 -20.05 13.23 14.18
CA VAL A 73 -20.74 12.10 13.56
C VAL A 73 -21.01 12.33 12.08
N SER A 74 -21.40 13.56 11.69
CA SER A 74 -21.64 13.91 10.28
C SER A 74 -20.42 13.61 9.41
N ASP A 75 -19.26 14.08 9.85
CA ASP A 75 -18.04 14.04 9.06
C ASP A 75 -17.55 12.59 8.91
N ILE A 76 -17.75 11.76 9.95
CA ILE A 76 -17.46 10.32 9.89
C ILE A 76 -18.39 9.61 8.90
N LEU A 77 -19.69 9.90 8.94
CA LEU A 77 -20.65 9.29 8.02
C LEU A 77 -20.36 9.69 6.56
N ASP A 78 -20.00 10.95 6.32
CA ASP A 78 -19.62 11.42 5.00
C ASP A 78 -18.31 10.74 4.53
N ALA A 79 -17.32 10.58 5.42
CA ALA A 79 -16.09 9.84 5.12
C ALA A 79 -16.35 8.35 4.80
N ILE A 80 -17.26 7.70 5.54
CA ILE A 80 -17.67 6.32 5.24
C ILE A 80 -18.32 6.24 3.86
N ALA A 81 -19.22 7.16 3.55
CA ALA A 81 -19.91 7.19 2.26
C ALA A 81 -18.93 7.36 1.09
N ILE A 82 -17.91 8.21 1.24
CA ILE A 82 -16.84 8.38 0.24
C ILE A 82 -16.07 7.08 0.05
N ALA A 83 -15.65 6.43 1.14
CA ALA A 83 -14.90 5.16 1.05
C ALA A 83 -15.74 4.02 0.45
N GLU A 84 -17.03 3.95 0.78
CA GLU A 84 -17.97 2.97 0.18
C GLU A 84 -18.21 3.26 -1.32
N GLU A 85 -18.28 4.53 -1.72
CA GLU A 85 -18.39 4.94 -3.13
C GLU A 85 -17.14 4.51 -3.92
N GLU A 86 -15.93 4.77 -3.39
CA GLU A 86 -14.68 4.37 -4.04
C GLU A 86 -14.51 2.85 -4.15
N LEU A 87 -14.91 2.12 -3.11
CA LEU A 87 -14.87 0.66 -3.13
C LEU A 87 -15.83 0.10 -4.20
N ALA A 88 -17.03 0.68 -4.31
CA ALA A 88 -18.00 0.28 -5.32
C ALA A 88 -17.57 0.63 -6.75
N MET A 89 -16.86 1.75 -6.96
CA MET A 89 -16.26 2.08 -8.26
C MET A 89 -15.18 1.08 -8.65
N SER A 90 -14.36 0.65 -7.68
CA SER A 90 -13.29 -0.33 -7.89
C SER A 90 -13.85 -1.70 -8.32
N ASP A 91 -14.98 -2.12 -7.73
CA ASP A 91 -15.68 -3.37 -8.11
C ASP A 91 -16.28 -3.34 -9.54
N CYS A 92 -16.49 -2.15 -10.12
CA CYS A 92 -17.10 -1.97 -11.45
C CYS A 92 -16.08 -1.86 -12.60
N GLU A 93 -14.80 -1.67 -12.30
CA GLU A 93 -13.74 -1.68 -13.32
C GLU A 93 -13.44 -3.13 -13.73
N GLU A 94 -14.16 -3.65 -14.72
CA GLU A 94 -13.67 -4.80 -15.49
C GLU A 94 -12.25 -4.50 -16.03
N PRO A 95 -11.34 -5.48 -16.09
CA PRO A 95 -9.94 -5.23 -16.36
C PRO A 95 -9.72 -4.96 -17.85
N GLU A 96 -9.97 -3.72 -18.28
CA GLU A 96 -9.66 -3.27 -19.64
C GLU A 96 -8.86 -1.98 -19.67
N ASN A 97 -7.84 -1.84 -18.82
CA ASN A 97 -6.79 -0.85 -19.09
C ASN A 97 -5.42 -1.48 -18.93
N ALA A 98 -4.97 -2.07 -20.04
CA ALA A 98 -3.58 -2.35 -20.30
C ALA A 98 -2.74 -1.13 -19.89
N ILE A 99 -1.77 -1.36 -19.02
CA ILE A 99 -0.71 -0.42 -18.67
C ILE A 99 -0.14 0.11 -19.99
N LYS A 100 -0.51 1.34 -20.35
CA LYS A 100 0.21 2.05 -21.40
C LYS A 100 1.49 2.51 -20.73
N ASP A 101 2.56 1.77 -21.01
CA ASP A 101 3.94 2.21 -20.81
C ASP A 101 4.07 3.62 -21.40
N THR A 102 3.86 4.60 -20.54
CA THR A 102 4.14 5.99 -20.85
C THR A 102 5.65 6.05 -20.73
N SER A 103 6.31 5.97 -21.88
CA SER A 103 7.74 6.19 -21.98
C SER A 103 8.01 7.62 -21.54
N ILE A 104 8.24 7.81 -20.24
CA ILE A 104 8.74 9.06 -19.70
C ILE A 104 10.15 9.17 -20.28
N GLU A 105 10.35 10.06 -21.25
CA GLU A 105 11.69 10.53 -21.62
C GLU A 105 12.23 11.31 -20.41
N ILE A 106 12.83 10.57 -19.48
CA ILE A 106 13.61 11.16 -18.40
C ILE A 106 14.85 11.72 -19.07
N GLY A 107 14.90 13.05 -19.22
CA GLY A 107 16.12 13.76 -19.56
C GLY A 107 17.15 13.52 -18.46
N ILE A 108 17.95 12.47 -18.62
CA ILE A 108 19.06 12.13 -17.74
C ILE A 108 20.15 13.19 -17.92
N GLU A 109 20.21 14.16 -17.02
CA GLU A 109 21.44 14.90 -16.79
C GLU A 109 22.48 13.89 -16.28
N GLU A 110 23.48 13.57 -17.12
CA GLU A 110 24.62 12.75 -16.72
C GLU A 110 25.39 13.45 -15.60
N ILE A 111 25.15 13.02 -14.35
CA ILE A 111 25.96 13.42 -13.22
C ILE A 111 27.26 12.58 -13.26
N PRO A 112 28.44 13.20 -13.46
CA PRO A 112 29.68 12.46 -13.55
C PRO A 112 29.94 11.67 -12.27
N GLY A 113 30.02 10.33 -12.39
CA GLY A 113 30.29 9.41 -11.29
C GLY A 113 29.09 8.59 -10.79
N GLN A 114 27.88 8.78 -11.34
CA GLN A 114 26.74 7.91 -11.07
C GLN A 114 26.58 6.85 -12.16
N LEU A 115 26.44 5.58 -11.77
CA LEU A 115 26.07 4.48 -12.66
C LEU A 115 24.56 4.26 -12.56
N THR A 116 23.89 4.10 -13.69
CA THR A 116 22.49 3.69 -13.74
C THR A 116 22.38 2.17 -13.69
N ILE A 117 21.18 1.66 -13.41
CA ILE A 117 20.91 0.21 -13.41
C ILE A 117 21.21 -0.47 -14.76
N TRP A 118 21.22 0.31 -15.84
CA TRP A 118 21.54 -0.15 -17.21
C TRP A 118 23.04 -0.22 -17.48
N ASP A 119 23.87 0.40 -16.65
CA ASP A 119 25.33 0.37 -16.76
C ASP A 119 25.96 -0.84 -16.07
N ILE A 120 25.13 -1.67 -15.41
CA ILE A 120 25.55 -2.92 -14.79
C ILE A 120 25.43 -4.02 -15.85
N PRO A 121 26.52 -4.69 -16.24
CA PRO A 121 26.44 -5.82 -17.16
C PRO A 121 25.63 -6.94 -16.48
N ILE A 122 24.56 -7.38 -17.15
CA ILE A 122 23.84 -8.60 -16.78
C ILE A 122 24.71 -9.76 -17.29
N ASP A 123 25.66 -10.21 -16.47
CA ASP A 123 26.38 -11.43 -16.78
C ASP A 123 25.39 -12.60 -16.76
N ASP A 124 25.44 -13.38 -17.84
CA ASP A 124 24.52 -14.45 -18.19
C ASP A 124 24.17 -15.38 -17.02
N LEU A 125 22.87 -15.69 -16.94
CA LEU A 125 22.26 -16.76 -16.16
C LEU A 125 23.21 -17.97 -16.05
N ILE A 126 23.59 -18.30 -14.81
CA ILE A 126 24.38 -19.49 -14.49
C ILE A 126 23.64 -20.73 -15.03
N ASP A 127 24.28 -21.43 -15.97
CA ASP A 127 23.88 -22.75 -16.46
C ASP A 127 23.60 -23.70 -15.28
N CYS A 128 22.37 -24.20 -15.19
CA CYS A 128 22.02 -25.31 -14.29
C CYS A 128 22.63 -26.61 -14.82
N PRO A 129 23.51 -27.32 -14.08
CA PRO A 129 23.87 -28.68 -14.46
C PRO A 129 22.70 -29.63 -14.18
N GLU A 130 22.22 -30.26 -15.24
CA GLU A 130 21.24 -31.33 -15.27
C GLU A 130 21.80 -32.59 -14.56
N GLU A 131 21.51 -32.76 -13.27
CA GLU A 131 21.87 -34.00 -12.56
C GLU A 131 20.90 -35.14 -12.90
N ARG A 132 21.43 -36.05 -13.72
CA ARG A 132 20.92 -37.37 -14.12
C ARG A 132 20.19 -38.10 -12.99
N MET A 133 18.92 -38.41 -13.23
CA MET A 133 18.24 -39.55 -12.61
C MET A 133 18.94 -40.84 -13.06
N GLU A 134 19.58 -41.55 -12.13
CA GLU A 134 19.89 -42.97 -12.32
C GLU A 134 19.21 -43.77 -11.21
N ALA A 135 18.14 -44.47 -11.61
CA ALA A 135 17.44 -45.45 -10.82
C ALA A 135 18.22 -46.77 -10.81
N ALA A 136 18.39 -47.37 -9.63
CA ALA A 136 18.66 -48.80 -9.44
C ALA A 136 18.03 -49.17 -8.08
N ALA A 137 16.86 -49.82 -8.08
CA ALA A 137 16.63 -51.27 -8.23
C ALA A 137 17.01 -52.05 -6.97
#